data_AF-B3RTA5-F1
#
_entry.id   AF-B3RTA5-F1
#
_cell.length_a   1.000
_cell.length_b   1.000
_cell.length_c   1.000
_cell.angle_alpha   90.00
_cell.angle_beta   90.00
_cell.angle_gamma   90.00
#
_symmetry.space_group_name_H-M   'P 1'
#
loop_
_entity.id
_entity.type
_entity.pdbx_description
1 polymer ?
#
loop_
_entity_poly.entity_id
_entity_poly.type
_entity_poly.pdbx_seq_one_letter_code
_entity_poly.pdbx_strand_id
1 'polypeptide(L)'
;MASSTLYYPVGYQNSTEYGTTPDGNVTLTYTAGGRTAIVTLLCDESVNIASILTVGEFQDHKEHYYFYLTHRCACPGACVPPGLGGLSTGSVLVIIFFVVVIVYFLGGMMFLKFVGHKEGLDIIPNRSFWSSLPGLIKDGIVYFYNSILCWRSDYEKF
;
A
#
# COMPACT_ATOMS: atom_id res chain seq x y z
N MET A 1 26.84 35.47 -26.69
CA MET A 1 27.73 34.41 -26.15
C MET A 1 26.84 33.45 -25.37
N ALA A 2 26.61 32.24 -25.89
CA ALA A 2 25.85 31.22 -25.17
C ALA A 2 26.76 30.66 -24.08
N SER A 3 26.44 30.94 -22.81
CA SER A 3 27.10 30.28 -21.69
C SER A 3 26.65 28.82 -21.68
N SER A 4 27.49 27.91 -22.17
CA SER A 4 27.24 26.47 -22.10
C SER A 4 27.33 26.03 -20.63
N THR A 5 26.19 25.71 -20.02
CA THR A 5 26.15 25.12 -18.66
C THR A 5 26.75 23.71 -18.71
N LEU A 6 27.88 23.51 -18.02
CA LEU A 6 28.47 22.19 -17.85
C LEU A 6 27.84 21.50 -16.64
N TYR A 7 27.49 20.22 -16.77
CA TYR A 7 26.93 19.41 -15.69
C TYR A 7 27.92 18.30 -15.31
N TYR A 8 28.04 18.03 -14.00
CA TYR A 8 28.91 16.98 -13.47
C TYR A 8 28.11 16.02 -12.57
N PRO A 9 28.39 14.71 -12.61
CA PRO A 9 27.76 13.76 -11.71
C PRO A 9 28.30 13.97 -10.28
N VAL A 10 27.39 14.06 -9.32
CA VAL A 10 27.70 14.20 -7.88
C VAL A 10 27.49 12.90 -7.09
N GLY A 11 26.83 11.90 -7.68
CA GLY A 11 26.59 10.59 -7.07
C GLY A 11 25.81 9.64 -7.99
N TYR A 12 25.90 8.33 -7.74
CA TYR A 12 25.09 7.31 -8.42
C TYR A 12 24.26 6.49 -7.42
N GLN A 13 23.06 6.07 -7.81
CA GLN A 13 22.17 5.29 -6.91
C GLN A 13 22.74 3.92 -6.52
N ASN A 14 23.60 3.32 -7.35
CA ASN A 14 24.24 2.05 -7.03
C ASN A 14 25.40 2.16 -6.03
N SER A 15 25.91 3.38 -5.75
CA SER A 15 26.98 3.62 -4.78
C SER A 15 26.47 4.14 -3.44
N THR A 16 25.18 3.92 -3.15
CA THR A 16 24.54 4.40 -1.92
C THR A 16 25.10 3.71 -0.68
N GLU A 17 25.61 4.51 0.24
CA GLU A 17 25.93 4.10 1.60
C GLU A 17 24.98 4.77 2.59
N TYR A 18 24.63 4.04 3.65
CA TYR A 18 23.69 4.49 4.67
C TYR A 18 24.47 4.76 5.96
N GLY A 19 24.18 5.90 6.59
CA GLY A 19 24.76 6.28 7.87
C GLY A 19 23.76 7.05 8.73
N THR A 20 24.22 7.43 9.91
CA THR A 20 23.43 8.20 10.88
C THR A 20 24.29 9.33 11.41
N THR A 21 23.75 10.54 11.49
CA THR A 21 24.44 11.67 12.13
C THR A 21 24.40 11.50 13.66
N PRO A 22 25.27 12.19 14.42
CA PRO A 22 25.19 12.22 15.88
C PRO A 22 23.81 12.67 16.42
N ASP A 23 23.10 13.48 15.64
CA ASP A 23 21.75 13.96 15.95
C ASP A 23 20.65 12.91 15.73
N GLY A 24 21.01 11.71 15.25
CA GLY A 24 20.08 10.60 14.99
C GLY A 24 19.41 10.64 13.62
N ASN A 25 19.77 11.60 12.74
CA ASN A 25 19.20 11.70 11.40
C ASN A 25 19.88 10.72 10.43
N VAL A 26 19.09 10.11 9.55
CA VAL A 26 19.60 9.19 8.52
C VAL A 26 20.31 9.98 7.43
N THR A 27 21.48 9.51 7.01
CA THR A 27 22.27 10.11 5.94
C THR A 27 22.50 9.11 4.82
N LEU A 28 22.27 9.54 3.59
CA LEU A 28 22.52 8.79 2.36
C LEU A 28 23.74 9.41 1.68
N THR A 29 24.76 8.61 1.46
CA THR A 29 26.00 9.04 0.82
C THR A 29 26.10 8.39 -0.55
N TYR A 30 26.22 9.19 -1.60
CA TYR A 30 26.36 8.75 -2.98
C TYR A 30 27.70 9.20 -3.52
N THR A 31 28.43 8.33 -4.20
CA THR A 31 29.75 8.67 -4.76
C THR A 31 29.77 8.57 -6.28
N ALA A 32 30.44 9.52 -6.94
CA ALA A 32 30.66 9.54 -8.39
C ALA A 32 32.00 10.18 -8.74
N GLY A 33 32.97 9.37 -9.20
CA GLY A 33 34.22 9.87 -9.77
C GLY A 33 35.01 10.81 -8.85
N GLY A 34 35.08 10.48 -7.55
CA GLY A 34 35.77 11.26 -6.52
C GLY A 34 34.93 12.36 -5.87
N ARG A 35 33.72 12.62 -6.36
CA ARG A 35 32.73 13.49 -5.69
C ARG A 35 31.77 12.67 -4.84
N THR A 36 31.27 13.27 -3.78
CA THR A 36 30.37 12.63 -2.83
C THR A 36 29.19 13.54 -2.53
N ALA A 37 27.98 13.10 -2.85
CA ALA A 37 26.75 13.75 -2.44
C ALA A 37 26.25 13.14 -1.12
N ILE A 38 26.08 13.99 -0.11
CA ILE A 38 25.62 13.63 1.22
C ILE A 38 24.22 14.21 1.38
N VAL A 39 23.22 13.34 1.49
CA VAL A 39 21.82 13.70 1.68
C VAL A 39 21.40 13.33 3.08
N THR A 40 21.20 14.32 3.94
CA THR A 40 20.68 14.11 5.30
C THR A 40 19.17 14.23 5.31
N LEU A 41 18.50 13.18 5.80
CA LEU A 41 17.05 13.12 5.94
C LEU A 41 16.64 13.75 7.27
N LEU A 42 15.89 14.84 7.22
CA LEU A 42 15.36 15.54 8.39
C LEU A 42 13.90 15.14 8.63
N CYS A 43 13.62 14.70 9.85
CA CYS A 43 12.28 14.39 10.31
C CYS A 43 11.48 15.67 10.59
N ASP A 44 10.36 15.84 9.89
CA ASP A 44 9.33 16.83 10.20
C ASP A 44 7.95 16.26 9.86
N GLU A 45 7.13 16.00 10.89
CA GLU A 45 5.80 15.40 10.73
C GLU A 45 4.80 16.32 10.01
N SER A 46 5.06 17.63 9.96
CA SER A 46 4.17 18.60 9.31
C SER A 46 4.35 18.64 7.78
N VAL A 47 5.47 18.10 7.28
CA VAL A 47 5.87 18.19 5.88
C VAL A 47 5.42 16.96 5.10
N ASN A 48 4.31 17.11 4.37
CA ASN A 48 3.73 16.06 3.51
C ASN A 48 4.27 16.05 2.07
N ILE A 49 5.00 17.09 1.67
CA ILE A 49 5.65 17.21 0.36
C ILE A 49 7.14 17.40 0.64
N ALA A 50 7.98 16.50 0.12
CA ALA A 50 9.41 16.55 0.38
C ALA A 50 10.02 17.87 -0.08
N SER A 51 10.74 18.54 0.82
CA SER A 51 11.50 19.76 0.52
C SER A 51 12.99 19.45 0.56
N ILE A 52 13.74 20.02 -0.39
CA ILE A 52 15.20 19.85 -0.48
C ILE A 52 15.89 21.21 -0.32
N LEU A 53 16.82 21.27 0.62
CA LEU A 53 17.74 22.39 0.80
C LEU A 53 19.11 21.99 0.27
N THR A 54 19.58 22.70 -0.75
CA THR A 54 20.90 22.51 -1.34
C THR A 54 21.90 23.44 -0.66
N VAL A 55 22.80 22.91 0.16
CA VAL A 55 23.86 23.72 0.78
C VAL A 55 25.06 23.86 -0.15
N GLY A 56 25.31 22.85 -0.99
CA GLY A 56 26.42 22.86 -1.94
C GLY A 56 27.71 22.34 -1.30
N GLU A 57 28.84 22.96 -1.62
CA GLU A 57 30.17 22.54 -1.19
C GLU A 57 30.67 23.41 -0.03
N PHE A 58 31.42 22.81 0.91
CA PHE A 58 32.19 23.58 1.89
C PHE A 58 33.62 23.79 1.40
N GLN A 59 34.24 24.89 1.84
CA GLN A 59 35.56 25.31 1.37
C GLN A 59 36.69 24.31 1.71
N ASP A 60 36.51 23.53 2.78
CA ASP A 60 37.44 22.52 3.29
C ASP A 60 37.28 21.15 2.60
N HIS A 61 36.13 20.92 1.96
CA HIS A 61 35.71 19.63 1.40
C HIS A 61 34.99 19.84 0.06
N LYS A 62 35.73 20.28 -0.96
CA LYS A 62 35.18 20.68 -2.27
C LYS A 62 34.59 19.50 -3.06
N GLU A 63 34.96 18.28 -2.70
CA GLU A 63 34.41 17.05 -3.24
C GLU A 63 33.10 16.61 -2.58
N HIS A 64 32.69 17.23 -1.48
CA HIS A 64 31.49 16.88 -0.73
C HIS A 64 30.35 17.90 -0.96
N TYR A 65 29.20 17.39 -1.41
CA TYR A 65 28.01 18.17 -1.67
C TYR A 65 26.92 17.83 -0.65
N TYR A 66 26.44 18.83 0.07
CA TYR A 66 25.50 18.64 1.17
C TYR A 66 24.07 19.02 0.78
N PHE A 67 23.15 18.12 1.07
CA PHE A 67 21.72 18.27 0.83
C PHE A 67 20.95 17.89 2.10
N TYR A 68 19.94 18.68 2.45
CA TYR A 68 18.99 18.33 3.50
C TYR A 68 17.63 18.07 2.86
N LEU A 69 17.08 16.88 3.08
CA LEU A 69 15.76 16.49 2.61
C LEU A 69 14.83 16.39 3.82
N THR A 70 13.84 17.28 3.89
CA THR A 70 12.89 17.31 5.01
C THR A 70 11.57 16.67 4.58
N HIS A 71 11.12 15.67 5.33
CA HIS A 71 9.84 15.01 5.04
C HIS A 71 9.34 14.20 6.25
N ARG A 72 8.02 14.04 6.36
CA ARG A 72 7.41 13.17 7.39
C ARG A 72 7.95 11.74 7.36
N CYS A 73 8.30 11.22 6.18
CA CYS A 73 8.79 9.84 6.07
C CYS A 73 10.21 9.63 6.59
N ALA A 74 10.97 10.71 6.86
CA ALA A 74 12.23 10.58 7.55
C ALA A 74 12.05 10.30 9.05
N CYS A 75 10.85 10.54 9.59
CA CYS A 75 10.52 10.20 10.97
C CYS A 75 10.28 8.69 11.13
N PRO A 76 10.82 8.06 12.18
CA PRO A 76 10.60 6.63 12.45
C PRO A 76 9.10 6.29 12.54
N GLY A 77 8.63 5.37 11.69
CA GLY A 77 7.25 4.89 11.72
C GLY A 77 6.18 5.84 11.16
N ALA A 78 6.52 7.08 10.81
CA ALA A 78 5.56 8.04 10.25
C ALA A 78 5.30 7.82 8.76
N CYS A 79 6.21 7.15 8.06
CA CYS A 79 5.99 6.74 6.68
C CYS A 79 5.10 5.48 6.62
N VAL A 80 3.79 5.68 6.80
CA VAL A 80 2.81 4.64 6.48
C VAL A 80 2.50 4.78 4.98
N PRO A 81 2.79 3.78 4.14
CA PRO A 81 2.38 3.82 2.74
C PRO A 81 0.85 3.93 2.69
N PRO A 82 0.29 4.73 1.77
CA PRO A 82 -1.16 4.80 1.60
C PRO A 82 -1.70 3.38 1.34
N GLY A 83 -2.51 2.87 2.27
CA GLY A 83 -3.10 1.52 2.19
C GLY A 83 -2.61 0.49 3.23
N LEU A 84 -1.61 0.79 4.06
CA LEU A 84 -1.17 -0.10 5.15
C LEU A 84 -1.84 0.18 6.50
N GLY A 85 -2.63 1.25 6.60
CA GLY A 85 -3.43 1.59 7.78
C GLY A 85 -4.91 1.26 7.57
N GLY A 86 -5.40 0.22 8.25
CA GLY A 86 -6.83 -0.13 8.30
C GLY A 86 -7.23 -1.38 7.51
N LEU A 87 -8.44 -1.88 7.77
CA LEU A 87 -9.03 -2.95 6.97
C LEU A 87 -9.31 -2.43 5.55
N SER A 88 -8.95 -3.22 4.54
CA SER A 88 -9.37 -2.93 3.16
C SER A 88 -10.89 -2.77 3.09
N THR A 89 -11.37 -1.85 2.25
CA THR A 89 -12.80 -1.65 2.01
C THR A 89 -13.50 -2.97 1.67
N GLY A 90 -12.84 -3.84 0.91
CA GLY A 90 -13.35 -5.18 0.60
C GLY A 90 -13.55 -6.04 1.84
N SER A 91 -12.58 -6.07 2.75
CA SER A 91 -12.68 -6.82 4.01
C SER A 91 -13.81 -6.30 4.90
N VAL A 92 -14.00 -4.97 4.97
CA VAL A 92 -15.10 -4.36 5.72
C VAL A 92 -16.47 -4.80 5.19
N LEU A 93 -16.66 -4.80 3.87
CA LEU A 93 -17.91 -5.24 3.23
C LEU A 93 -18.20 -6.73 3.52
N VAL A 94 -17.19 -7.59 3.44
CA VAL A 94 -17.32 -9.02 3.73
C VAL A 94 -17.72 -9.24 5.19
N ILE A 95 -17.12 -8.52 6.14
CA ILE A 95 -17.46 -8.61 7.57
C ILE A 95 -18.92 -8.20 7.79
N ILE A 96 -19.36 -7.06 7.24
CA ILE A 96 -20.74 -6.58 7.37
C ILE A 96 -21.73 -7.61 6.82
N PHE A 97 -21.44 -8.18 5.64
CA PHE A 97 -22.28 -9.22 5.03
C PHE A 97 -22.48 -10.40 5.98
N PHE A 98 -21.41 -10.97 6.55
CA PHE A 98 -21.52 -12.11 7.45
C PHE A 98 -22.29 -11.77 8.74
N VAL A 99 -22.08 -10.58 9.31
CA VAL A 99 -22.82 -10.14 10.49
C VAL A 99 -24.32 -10.07 10.19
N VAL A 100 -24.70 -9.45 9.07
CA VAL A 100 -26.11 -9.35 8.65
C VAL A 100 -26.71 -10.74 8.41
N VAL A 101 -25.98 -11.65 7.75
CA VAL A 101 -26.44 -13.02 7.51
C VAL A 101 -26.68 -13.77 8.82
N ILE A 102 -25.78 -13.66 9.80
CA ILE A 102 -25.94 -14.30 11.12
C ILE A 102 -27.17 -13.76 11.83
N VAL A 103 -27.33 -12.43 11.90
CA VAL A 103 -28.49 -11.79 12.54
C VAL A 103 -29.79 -12.22 11.85
N TYR A 104 -29.79 -12.28 10.52
CA TYR A 104 -30.92 -12.75 9.73
C TYR A 104 -31.30 -14.20 10.04
N PHE A 105 -30.32 -15.11 10.14
CA PHE A 105 -30.61 -16.50 10.49
C PHE A 105 -31.11 -16.62 11.93
N LEU A 106 -30.43 -16.01 12.91
CA LEU A 106 -30.84 -16.11 14.31
C LEU A 106 -32.23 -15.51 14.55
N GLY A 107 -32.47 -14.30 14.05
CA GLY A 107 -33.76 -13.63 14.17
C GLY A 107 -34.87 -14.34 13.40
N GLY A 108 -34.60 -14.74 12.15
CA GLY A 108 -35.58 -15.42 11.31
C GLY A 108 -35.92 -16.82 11.82
N MET A 109 -34.94 -17.60 12.27
CA MET A 109 -35.21 -18.92 12.88
C MET A 109 -35.99 -18.79 14.18
N MET A 110 -35.65 -17.82 15.03
CA MET A 110 -36.39 -17.55 16.27
C MET A 110 -37.84 -17.18 15.95
N PHE A 111 -38.07 -16.28 15.00
CA PHE A 111 -39.42 -15.88 14.59
C PHE A 111 -40.23 -17.04 14.01
N LEU A 112 -39.67 -17.81 13.08
CA LEU A 112 -40.35 -18.93 12.43
C LEU A 112 -40.63 -20.09 13.37
N LYS A 113 -39.76 -20.30 14.37
CA LYS A 113 -39.94 -21.34 15.39
C LYS A 113 -40.97 -20.94 16.44
N PHE A 114 -40.87 -19.75 17.03
CA PHE A 114 -41.73 -19.35 18.16
C PHE A 114 -43.09 -18.80 17.73
N VAL A 115 -43.17 -18.09 16.60
CA VAL A 115 -44.43 -17.53 16.10
C VAL A 115 -45.04 -18.45 15.05
N GLY A 116 -44.22 -18.96 14.13
CA GLY A 116 -44.67 -19.77 13.01
C GLY A 116 -44.93 -21.24 13.32
N HIS A 117 -44.48 -21.76 14.47
CA HIS A 117 -44.55 -23.18 14.85
C HIS A 117 -44.03 -24.14 13.76
N LYS A 118 -43.11 -23.67 12.91
CA LYS A 118 -42.49 -24.51 11.88
C LYS A 118 -41.42 -25.39 12.52
N GLU A 119 -41.36 -26.65 12.11
CA GLU A 119 -40.40 -27.63 12.62
C GLU A 119 -39.48 -28.14 11.50
N GLY A 120 -38.32 -28.67 11.87
CA GLY A 120 -37.36 -29.23 10.92
C GLY A 120 -36.72 -28.19 9.99
N LEU A 121 -36.60 -28.54 8.70
CA LEU A 121 -35.90 -27.73 7.69
C LEU A 121 -36.64 -26.45 7.27
N ASP A 122 -37.92 -26.31 7.64
CA ASP A 122 -38.75 -25.14 7.32
C ASP A 122 -38.57 -23.96 8.28
N ILE A 123 -37.75 -24.15 9.33
CA ILE A 123 -37.30 -23.08 10.23
C ILE A 123 -36.28 -22.15 9.52
N ILE A 124 -35.64 -22.61 8.44
CA ILE A 124 -34.65 -21.85 7.70
C ILE A 124 -35.35 -20.75 6.87
N PRO A 125 -35.09 -19.46 7.15
CA PRO A 125 -35.71 -18.36 6.42
C PRO A 125 -35.27 -18.36 4.94
N ASN A 126 -36.21 -18.37 3.99
CA ASN A 126 -35.95 -18.40 2.55
C ASN A 126 -35.05 -19.56 2.10
N ARG A 127 -35.35 -20.79 2.54
CA ARG A 127 -34.59 -22.01 2.25
C ARG A 127 -34.23 -22.22 0.77
N SER A 128 -35.16 -21.95 -0.15
CA SER A 128 -34.94 -22.14 -1.60
C SER A 128 -33.74 -21.33 -2.10
N PHE A 129 -33.66 -20.05 -1.72
CA PHE A 129 -32.54 -19.17 -2.03
C PHE A 129 -31.22 -19.71 -1.48
N TRP A 130 -31.18 -20.05 -0.19
CA TRP A 130 -29.96 -20.53 0.46
C TRP A 130 -29.49 -21.89 -0.06
N SER A 131 -30.40 -22.75 -0.53
CA SER A 131 -30.03 -24.03 -1.16
C SER A 131 -29.41 -23.88 -2.54
N SER A 132 -29.77 -22.82 -3.27
CA SER A 132 -29.25 -22.54 -4.62
C SER A 132 -27.95 -21.73 -4.60
N LEU A 133 -27.71 -20.98 -3.54
CA LEU A 133 -26.58 -20.05 -3.41
C LEU A 133 -25.18 -20.71 -3.60
N PRO A 134 -24.87 -21.90 -3.04
CA PRO A 134 -23.59 -22.57 -3.29
C PRO A 134 -23.35 -22.93 -4.76
N GLY A 135 -24.42 -23.32 -5.48
CA GLY A 135 -24.36 -23.59 -6.92
C GLY A 135 -24.03 -22.32 -7.71
N LEU A 136 -24.75 -21.22 -7.41
CA LEU A 136 -24.51 -19.92 -8.04
C LEU A 136 -23.08 -19.40 -7.80
N ILE A 137 -22.53 -19.59 -6.59
CA ILE A 137 -21.14 -19.21 -6.30
C ILE A 137 -20.16 -20.03 -7.14
N LYS A 138 -20.36 -21.35 -7.22
CA LYS A 138 -19.53 -22.24 -8.04
C LYS A 138 -19.55 -21.81 -9.51
N ASP A 139 -20.74 -21.53 -10.05
CA ASP A 139 -20.91 -21.12 -11.44
C ASP A 139 -20.23 -19.78 -11.72
N GLY A 140 -20.35 -18.81 -10.79
CA GLY A 140 -19.64 -17.54 -10.86
C GLY A 140 -18.12 -17.71 -10.86
N ILE A 141 -17.58 -18.54 -9.96
CA ILE A 141 -16.14 -18.83 -9.87
C ILE A 141 -15.64 -19.45 -11.19
N VAL A 142 -16.34 -20.46 -11.70
CA VAL A 142 -15.98 -21.11 -12.98
C VAL A 142 -16.00 -20.11 -14.13
N TYR A 143 -17.01 -19.23 -14.18
CA TYR A 143 -17.10 -18.17 -15.19
C TYR A 143 -15.89 -17.20 -15.12
N PHE A 144 -15.52 -16.73 -13.93
CA PHE A 144 -14.37 -15.84 -13.76
C PHE A 144 -13.05 -16.50 -14.13
N TYR A 145 -12.81 -17.74 -13.69
CA TYR A 145 -11.60 -18.48 -14.05
C TYR A 145 -11.50 -18.71 -15.56
N ASN A 146 -12.59 -19.15 -16.20
CA ASN A 146 -12.60 -19.39 -17.64
C ASN A 146 -12.38 -18.09 -18.42
N SER A 147 -12.99 -16.99 -17.97
CA SER A 147 -12.77 -15.67 -18.58
C SER A 147 -11.30 -15.26 -18.47
N ILE A 148 -10.73 -15.22 -17.27
CA ILE A 148 -9.33 -14.78 -17.03
C ILE A 148 -8.31 -15.67 -17.73
N LEU A 149 -8.50 -16.99 -17.72
CA LEU A 149 -7.60 -17.94 -18.37
C LEU A 149 -7.69 -17.85 -19.90
N CYS A 150 -8.88 -17.61 -20.45
CA CYS A 150 -9.06 -17.39 -21.88
C CYS A 150 -8.40 -16.08 -22.33
N TRP A 151 -8.55 -14.99 -21.56
CA TRP A 151 -7.80 -13.75 -21.78
C TRP A 151 -6.29 -14.00 -21.83
N ARG A 152 -5.74 -14.79 -20.89
CA ARG A 152 -4.31 -15.10 -20.85
C ARG A 152 -3.81 -15.87 -22.08
N SER A 153 -4.62 -16.75 -22.66
CA SER A 153 -4.22 -17.54 -23.83
C SER A 153 -4.08 -16.72 -25.12
N ASP A 154 -4.72 -15.56 -25.22
CA ASP A 154 -4.67 -14.73 -26.44
C ASP A 154 -3.54 -13.69 -26.42
N TYR A 155 -3.02 -13.32 -25.23
CA TYR A 155 -1.85 -12.43 -25.12
C TYR A 155 -0.51 -13.14 -25.34
N GLU A 156 -0.44 -14.48 -25.21
CA GLU A 156 0.78 -15.26 -25.46
C GLU A 156 0.98 -15.62 -26.95
N LYS A 157 0.11 -15.14 -27.86
CA LYS A 157 0.20 -15.39 -29.32
C LYS A 157 0.85 -14.24 -30.10
N PHE A 158 1.46 -13.26 -29.42
CA PHE A 158 2.20 -12.15 -30.03
C PHE A 158 3.62 -12.04 -29.49
#